data_AF-A0A7V4PS21-F1
#
_entry.id   AF-A0A7V4PS21-F1
#
_cell.length_a   1.000
_cell.length_b   1.000
_cell.length_c   1.000
_cell.angle_alpha   90.00
_cell.angle_beta   90.00
_cell.angle_gamma   90.00
#
_symmetry.space_group_name_H-M   'P 1'
#
loop_
_entity.id
_entity.type
_entity.pdbx_description
1 polymer ?
#
loop_
_entity_poly.entity_id
_entity_poly.type
_entity_poly.pdbx_seq_one_letter_code
_entity_poly.pdbx_strand_id
1 'polypeptide(L)'
;EIINHVSTGQSVENILFGVHQSLASRALALIKRVGMEDEVTFVGGVARQRGMVKALEEVLKRKVNVSEEPDMVGALGAALLALRRLEKIRQNGRELEPPGHEPEKTRPSALHPQH
;
A
#
# COMPACT_ATOMS: atom_id res chain seq x y z
N GLU A 1 -1.07 23.65 3.45
CA GLU A 1 -0.88 23.86 4.90
C GLU A 1 0.58 23.88 5.37
N ILE A 2 1.55 23.27 4.68
CA ILE A 2 2.96 23.20 5.14
C ILE A 2 3.71 24.56 5.04
N ILE A 3 3.34 25.43 4.09
CA ILE A 3 4.05 26.69 3.82
C ILE A 3 3.97 27.68 5.00
N ASN A 4 2.92 27.65 5.82
CA ASN A 4 2.78 28.58 6.95
C ASN A 4 3.64 28.22 8.17
N HIS A 5 4.12 26.98 8.33
CA HIS A 5 4.97 26.61 9.48
C HIS A 5 6.46 26.88 9.26
N VAL A 6 6.90 27.02 8.01
CA VAL A 6 8.31 27.33 7.68
C VAL A 6 8.75 28.69 8.25
N SER A 7 7.81 29.60 8.57
CA SER A 7 8.10 30.94 9.08
C SER A 7 8.26 31.06 10.62
N THR A 8 8.15 29.96 11.38
CA THR A 8 8.08 30.01 12.86
C THR A 8 9.36 29.60 13.61
N GLY A 9 10.47 29.36 12.91
CA GLY A 9 11.73 28.96 13.53
C GLY A 9 11.74 27.52 14.08
N GLN A 10 10.73 26.70 13.74
CA GLN A 10 10.72 25.28 14.04
C GLN A 10 11.74 24.53 13.19
N SER A 11 12.38 23.52 13.79
CA SER A 11 13.31 22.66 13.07
C SER A 11 12.57 21.80 12.03
N VAL A 12 13.27 21.42 10.95
CA VAL A 12 12.70 20.63 9.84
C VAL A 12 12.16 19.29 10.34
N GLU A 13 12.82 18.70 11.33
CA GLU A 13 12.43 17.44 11.97
C GLU A 13 11.05 17.55 12.64
N ASN A 14 10.80 18.67 13.35
CA ASN A 14 9.52 18.92 13.99
C ASN A 14 8.40 19.14 12.97
N ILE A 15 8.70 19.84 11.87
CA ILE A 15 7.74 20.04 10.77
C ILE A 15 7.38 18.69 10.13
N LEU A 16 8.39 17.86 9.82
CA LEU A 16 8.19 16.54 9.22
C LEU A 16 7.38 15.62 10.15
N PHE A 17 7.71 15.61 11.45
CA PHE A 17 6.96 14.81 12.41
C PHE A 17 5.51 15.29 12.57
N GLY A 18 5.26 16.61 12.52
CA GLY A 18 3.91 17.16 12.48
C GLY A 18 3.08 16.66 11.28
N VAL A 19 3.71 16.49 10.11
CA VAL A 19 3.06 15.89 8.94
C VAL A 19 2.68 14.42 9.20
N HIS A 20 3.59 13.63 9.77
CA HIS A 20 3.29 12.24 10.16
C HIS A 20 2.14 12.16 11.16
N GLN A 21 2.11 13.06 12.16
CA GLN A 21 1.08 13.09 13.18
C GLN A 21 -0.32 13.47 12.63
N SER A 22 -0.36 14.39 11.65
CA SER A 22 -1.58 14.73 10.90
C SER A 22 -2.09 13.54 10.08
N LEU A 23 -1.21 12.81 9.40
CA LEU A 23 -1.56 11.57 8.68
C LEU A 23 -2.09 10.49 9.63
N ALA A 24 -1.41 10.26 10.74
CA ALA A 24 -1.80 9.25 11.73
C ALA A 24 -3.17 9.56 12.35
N SER A 25 -3.44 10.83 12.66
CA SER A 25 -4.73 11.27 13.21
C SER A 25 -5.89 11.03 12.24
N ARG A 26 -5.67 11.25 10.94
CA ARG A 26 -6.66 10.91 9.89
C ARG A 26 -6.90 9.41 9.81
N ALA A 27 -5.84 8.60 9.85
CA ALA A 27 -5.97 7.14 9.85
C ALA A 27 -6.79 6.66 11.07
N LEU A 28 -6.51 7.18 12.28
CA LEU A 28 -7.28 6.86 13.48
C LEU A 28 -8.78 7.19 13.32
N ALA A 29 -9.12 8.34 12.73
CA ALA A 29 -10.52 8.70 12.50
C ALA A 29 -11.25 7.70 11.59
N LEU A 30 -10.56 7.11 10.62
CA LEU A 30 -11.11 6.05 9.76
C LEU A 30 -11.23 4.72 10.52
N ILE A 31 -10.19 4.33 11.26
CA ILE A 31 -10.17 3.10 12.06
C ILE A 31 -11.31 3.09 13.08
N LYS A 32 -11.55 4.22 13.77
CA LYS A 32 -12.65 4.34 14.74
C LYS A 32 -14.04 4.06 14.15
N ARG A 33 -14.24 4.29 12.84
CA ARG A 33 -15.53 4.03 12.17
C ARG A 33 -15.78 2.55 11.91
N VAL A 34 -14.71 1.78 11.69
CA VAL A 34 -14.80 0.35 11.40
C VAL A 34 -14.65 -0.53 12.66
N GLY A 35 -14.24 0.07 13.78
CA GLY A 35 -13.87 -0.65 14.99
C GLY A 35 -12.38 -0.98 14.99
N MET A 36 -11.76 -1.00 16.18
CA MET A 36 -10.34 -1.31 16.33
C MET A 36 -10.20 -2.60 17.14
N GLU A 37 -9.50 -3.57 16.55
CA GLU A 37 -9.11 -4.82 17.19
C GLU A 37 -7.79 -4.65 17.97
N ASP A 38 -7.40 -5.67 18.74
CA ASP A 38 -6.26 -5.55 19.64
C ASP A 38 -4.91 -5.36 18.92
N GLU A 39 -4.76 -6.01 17.77
CA GLU A 39 -3.56 -6.00 16.95
C GLU A 39 -3.75 -5.15 15.70
N VAL A 40 -2.80 -4.24 15.43
CA VAL A 40 -2.81 -3.38 14.23
C VAL A 40 -1.58 -3.68 13.40
N THR A 41 -1.79 -4.04 12.13
CA THR A 41 -0.70 -4.25 11.17
C THR A 41 -0.69 -3.12 10.15
N PHE A 42 0.46 -2.48 9.95
CA PHE A 42 0.64 -1.42 8.98
C PHE A 42 1.50 -1.89 7.80
N VAL A 43 0.93 -1.75 6.60
CA VAL A 43 1.49 -2.29 5.34
C VAL A 43 1.56 -1.21 4.27
N GLY A 44 2.23 -1.49 3.16
CA GLY A 44 2.49 -0.56 2.06
C GLY A 44 3.78 0.24 2.25
N GLY A 45 4.18 0.98 1.20
CA GLY A 45 5.49 1.66 1.16
C GLY A 45 5.69 2.70 2.26
N VAL A 46 4.61 3.32 2.74
CA VAL A 46 4.68 4.32 3.84
C VAL A 46 5.12 3.68 5.16
N ALA A 47 4.86 2.38 5.36
CA ALA A 47 5.26 1.68 6.58
C ALA A 47 6.79 1.52 6.72
N ARG A 48 7.58 1.76 5.64
CA ARG A 48 9.04 1.86 5.73
C ARG A 48 9.52 3.10 6.49
N GLN A 49 8.67 4.12 6.59
CA GLN A 49 9.00 5.38 7.24
C GLN A 49 8.84 5.24 8.74
N ARG A 50 9.95 5.04 9.46
CA ARG A 50 9.95 4.88 10.93
C ARG A 50 9.24 6.03 11.67
N GLY A 51 9.35 7.26 11.14
CA GLY A 51 8.65 8.43 11.68
C GLY A 51 7.13 8.29 11.62
N MET A 52 6.60 7.73 10.53
CA MET A 52 5.18 7.46 10.37
C MET A 52 4.71 6.32 11.29
N VAL A 53 5.49 5.24 11.39
CA VAL A 53 5.19 4.12 12.31
C VAL A 53 5.08 4.65 13.74
N LYS A 54 6.07 5.43 14.19
CA LYS A 54 6.08 6.05 15.51
C LYS A 54 4.85 6.96 15.73
N ALA A 55 4.53 7.81 14.77
CA ALA A 55 3.36 8.69 14.87
C ALA A 55 2.04 7.89 14.97
N LEU A 56 1.94 6.78 14.24
CA LEU A 56 0.78 5.90 14.29
C LEU A 56 0.67 5.22 15.66
N GLU A 57 1.77 4.70 16.21
CA GLU A 57 1.82 4.10 17.55
C GLU A 57 1.44 5.09 18.66
N GLU A 58 1.90 6.34 18.58
CA GLU A 58 1.54 7.40 19.53
C GLU A 58 0.04 7.72 19.50
N VAL A 59 -0.54 7.84 18.30
CA VAL A 59 -1.95 8.16 18.12
C VAL A 59 -2.85 6.99 18.52
N LEU A 60 -2.45 5.76 18.20
CA LEU A 60 -3.19 4.53 18.55
C LEU A 60 -2.99 4.13 20.02
N LYS A 61 -1.94 4.65 20.68
CA LYS A 61 -1.49 4.25 22.02
C LYS A 61 -1.21 2.75 22.14
N ARG A 62 -0.75 2.14 21.05
CA ARG A 62 -0.49 0.71 20.91
C ARG A 62 0.66 0.50 19.94
N LYS A 63 1.31 -0.66 20.02
CA LYS A 63 2.31 -1.05 19.01
C LYS A 63 1.64 -1.39 17.70
N VAL A 64 2.40 -1.19 16.62
CA VAL A 64 1.96 -1.51 15.27
C VAL A 64 2.89 -2.55 14.69
N ASN A 65 2.33 -3.65 14.20
CA ASN A 65 3.08 -4.70 13.52
C ASN A 65 3.48 -4.21 12.13
N VAL A 66 4.76 -4.32 11.81
CA VAL A 66 5.31 -3.95 10.51
C VAL A 66 6.25 -5.06 10.04
N SER A 67 5.98 -5.59 8.85
CA SER A 67 6.85 -6.57 8.19
C SER A 67 8.16 -5.91 7.75
N GLU A 68 9.22 -6.70 7.55
CA GLU A 68 10.47 -6.23 6.92
C GLU A 68 10.26 -5.75 5.47
N GLU A 69 9.26 -6.34 4.79
CA GLU A 69 8.86 -6.00 3.41
C GLU A 69 7.39 -5.58 3.37
N PRO A 70 7.02 -4.43 3.99
CA PRO A 70 5.63 -4.06 4.15
C PRO A 70 4.94 -3.71 2.82
N ASP A 71 5.71 -3.28 1.82
CA ASP A 71 5.25 -2.99 0.47
C ASP A 71 4.92 -4.24 -0.37
N MET A 72 5.44 -5.42 0.02
CA MET A 72 5.21 -6.68 -0.69
C MET A 72 3.95 -7.43 -0.23
N VAL A 73 3.37 -7.06 0.92
CA VAL A 73 2.24 -7.77 1.54
C VAL A 73 1.04 -7.90 0.60
N GLY A 74 0.75 -6.86 -0.19
CA GLY A 74 -0.36 -6.90 -1.16
C GLY A 74 -0.14 -7.90 -2.29
N ALA A 75 1.07 -7.93 -2.85
CA ALA A 75 1.44 -8.88 -3.91
C ALA A 75 1.43 -10.33 -3.39
N LEU A 76 1.95 -10.54 -2.17
CA LEU A 76 1.89 -11.83 -1.49
C LEU A 76 0.44 -12.30 -1.31
N GLY A 77 -0.45 -11.42 -0.84
CA GLY A 77 -1.88 -11.74 -0.70
C GLY A 77 -2.52 -12.15 -2.03
N ALA A 78 -2.21 -11.45 -3.13
CA ALA A 78 -2.69 -11.80 -4.46
C ALA A 78 -2.20 -13.18 -4.92
N ALA A 79 -0.92 -13.49 -4.71
CA ALA A 79 -0.34 -14.79 -5.05
C ALA A 79 -1.00 -15.94 -4.27
N LEU A 80 -1.21 -15.76 -2.96
CA LEU A 80 -1.88 -16.75 -2.11
C LEU A 80 -3.34 -16.97 -2.53
N LEU A 81 -4.06 -15.92 -2.92
CA LEU A 81 -5.43 -16.04 -3.44
C LEU A 81 -5.47 -16.81 -4.77
N ALA A 82 -4.51 -16.55 -5.67
CA ALA A 82 -4.39 -17.28 -6.92
C ALA A 82 -4.10 -18.78 -6.68
N LEU A 83 -3.19 -19.09 -5.77
CA LEU A 83 -2.89 -20.47 -5.37
C LEU A 83 -4.11 -21.19 -4.81
N ARG A 84 -4.84 -20.56 -3.87
CA ARG A 84 -6.07 -21.13 -3.29
C ARG A 84 -7.14 -21.40 -4.36
N ARG A 85 -7.24 -20.51 -5.36
CA ARG A 85 -8.16 -20.70 -6.49
C ARG A 85 -7.75 -21.89 -7.35
N LEU A 86 -6.46 -22.05 -7.64
CA LEU A 86 -5.91 -23.19 -8.39
C LEU A 86 -6.20 -24.52 -7.67
N GLU A 87 -5.96 -24.59 -6.36
CA GLU A 87 -6.25 -25.79 -5.56
C GLU A 87 -7.72 -26.16 -5.61
N LYS A 88 -8.64 -25.19 -5.47
CA LYS A 88 -10.08 -25.42 -5.56
C LYS A 88 -10.51 -25.88 -6.97
N ILE A 89 -9.86 -25.39 -8.02
CA ILE A 89 -10.14 -25.81 -9.40
C ILE A 89 -9.68 -27.25 -9.63
N ARG A 90 -8.47 -27.61 -9.19
CA ARG A 90 -7.92 -28.97 -9.23
C ARG A 90 -8.81 -29.98 -8.49
N GLN A 91 -9.30 -29.61 -7.30
CA GLN A 91 -10.22 -30.46 -6.52
C GLN A 91 -11.57 -30.67 -7.22
N ASN A 92 -12.01 -29.72 -8.03
CA ASN A 92 -13.28 -29.78 -8.76
C ASN A 92 -13.15 -30.38 -10.18
N GLY A 93 -11.97 -30.92 -10.54
CA GLY A 93 -11.73 -31.54 -11.85
C GLY A 93 -11.85 -30.61 -13.06
N ARG A 94 -11.80 -29.28 -12.86
CA ARG A 94 -11.78 -28.30 -13.96
C ARG A 94 -10.34 -27.96 -14.29
N GLU A 95 -10.02 -27.87 -15.57
CA GLU A 95 -8.70 -27.42 -16.01
C GLU A 95 -8.68 -25.88 -16.07
N LEU A 96 -7.56 -25.25 -15.72
CA LEU A 96 -7.39 -23.82 -15.88
C LEU A 96 -7.00 -23.53 -17.32
N GLU A 97 -7.93 -22.97 -18.08
CA GLU A 97 -7.61 -22.24 -19.30
C GLU A 97 -6.58 -21.15 -18.93
N PRO A 98 -5.40 -21.11 -19.59
CA PRO A 98 -4.42 -20.07 -19.32
C PRO A 98 -5.03 -18.69 -19.60
N PRO A 99 -4.65 -17.64 -18.85
CA PRO A 99 -5.09 -16.29 -19.17
C PRO A 99 -4.71 -16.01 -20.61
N GLY A 100 -5.70 -15.72 -21.44
CA GLY A 100 -5.52 -15.55 -22.88
C GLY A 100 -4.39 -14.58 -23.13
N HIS A 101 -3.40 -15.00 -23.92
CA HIS A 101 -2.52 -14.06 -24.60
C HIS A 101 -3.45 -13.20 -25.46
N GLU A 102 -3.76 -11.97 -25.01
CA GLU A 102 -4.19 -10.97 -25.97
C GLU A 102 -3.02 -10.83 -26.95
N PRO A 103 -3.20 -11.15 -28.25
CA PRO A 103 -2.14 -10.98 -29.21
C PRO A 103 -1.75 -9.51 -29.17
N GLU A 104 -0.45 -9.25 -28.95
CA GLU A 104 0.15 -7.95 -29.05
C GLU A 104 -0.32 -7.33 -30.38
N LYS A 105 -1.23 -6.35 -30.31
CA LYS A 105 -1.69 -5.63 -31.50
C LYS A 105 -0.45 -4.93 -32.05
N THR A 106 0.15 -5.52 -33.08
CA THR A 106 1.19 -4.93 -33.90
C THR A 106 0.72 -3.54 -34.28
N ARG A 107 1.39 -2.51 -33.73
CA ARG A 107 1.16 -1.13 -34.15
C ARG A 107 1.43 -1.08 -35.65
N PRO A 108 0.53 -0.57 -36.50
CA PRO A 108 0.85 -0.41 -37.91
C PRO A 108 2.08 0.49 -38.04
N SER A 109 3.14 -0.06 -38.64
CA SER A 109 4.34 0.69 -38.98
C SER A 109 3.95 1.79 -39.99
N ALA A 110 4.03 3.04 -39.56
CA ALA A 110 3.84 4.19 -40.43
C ALA A 110 5.08 4.35 -41.32
N LEU A 111 5.16 3.55 -42.37
CA LEU A 111 6.03 3.82 -43.52
C LEU A 111 5.23 4.65 -44.53
N HIS A 112 5.43 5.96 -44.50
CA HIS A 112 5.09 6.84 -45.62
C HIS A 112 6.14 6.62 -46.73
N PRO A 113 5.77 6.22 -47.96
CA PRO A 113 6.67 6.34 -49.08
C PRO A 113 6.74 7.80 -49.52
N GLN A 114 7.95 8.31 -49.67
CA GLN A 114 8.20 9.57 -50.36
C GLN A 114 7.97 9.35 -51.86
N HIS A 115 7.07 10.14 -52.44
CA HIS A 115 7.12 10.55 -53.85
C HIS A 115 6.43 11.91 -53.99
#